data_AF-A0A367K3T3-F1
#
_entry.id   AF-A0A367K3T3-F1
#
_cell.length_a   1.000
_cell.length_b   1.000
_cell.length_c   1.000
_cell.angle_alpha   90.00
_cell.angle_beta   90.00
_cell.angle_gamma   90.00
#
_symmetry.space_group_name_H-M   'P 1'
#
loop_
_entity.id
_entity.type
_entity.pdbx_description
1 polymer ?
#
loop_
_entity_poly.entity_id
_entity_poly.type
_entity_poly.pdbx_seq_one_letter_code
_entity_poly.pdbx_strand_id
1 'polypeptide(L)'
;MGEQQMTPSEQFLAKRWFIVGAYQSGATDKAISNMVGLSSASVHNVITQFKRTGSPVRKRLHLNEKATGYDDLGRIIDSDDELGVRISIT
;
A
#
# COMPACT_ATOMS: atom_id res chain seq x y z
N MET A 1 15.55 10.74 -27.92
CA MET A 1 14.38 10.33 -27.12
C MET A 1 14.60 10.87 -25.73
N GLY A 2 13.81 11.86 -25.29
CA GLY A 2 13.90 12.36 -23.92
C GLY A 2 13.31 11.31 -22.98
N GLU A 3 14.02 10.96 -21.92
CA GLU A 3 13.52 10.07 -20.88
C GLU A 3 12.37 10.80 -20.16
N GLN A 4 11.13 10.42 -20.46
CA GLN A 4 9.97 10.97 -19.78
C GLN A 4 9.98 10.45 -18.35
N GLN A 5 10.25 11.35 -17.39
CA GLN A 5 10.29 10.99 -15.98
C GLN A 5 8.89 10.58 -15.51
N MET A 6 8.81 9.42 -14.88
CA MET A 6 7.57 8.86 -14.35
C MET A 6 7.15 9.66 -13.11
N THR A 7 5.89 10.08 -13.06
CA THR A 7 5.36 10.82 -11.90
C THR A 7 5.38 9.94 -10.64
N PRO A 8 5.41 10.53 -9.42
CA PRO A 8 5.41 9.75 -8.18
C PRO A 8 4.22 8.77 -8.07
N SER A 9 3.04 9.17 -8.55
CA SER A 9 1.84 8.33 -8.57
C SER A 9 1.98 7.14 -9.52
N GLU A 10 2.58 7.35 -10.69
CA GLU A 10 2.87 6.28 -11.65
C GLU A 10 3.93 5.32 -11.11
N GLN A 11 4.98 5.83 -10.45
CA GLN A 11 5.99 5.00 -9.80
C GLN A 11 5.39 4.13 -8.68
N PHE A 12 4.51 4.71 -7.88
CA PHE A 12 3.80 3.98 -6.83
C PHE A 12 2.89 2.89 -7.40
N LEU A 13 2.16 3.20 -8.47
CA LEU A 13 1.30 2.26 -9.17
C LEU A 13 2.11 1.12 -9.80
N ALA A 14 3.21 1.45 -10.46
CA ALA A 14 4.14 0.48 -11.05
C ALA A 14 4.71 -0.46 -9.98
N LYS A 15 5.14 0.07 -8.84
CA LYS A 15 5.65 -0.73 -7.72
C LYS A 15 4.60 -1.71 -7.18
N ARG A 16 3.34 -1.28 -7.08
CA ARG A 16 2.23 -2.15 -6.66
C ARG A 16 1.95 -3.29 -7.65
N TRP A 17 1.98 -3.00 -8.94
CA TRP A 17 1.85 -4.04 -9.97
C TRP A 17 3.06 -4.97 -10.02
N PHE A 18 4.26 -4.46 -9.78
CA PHE A 18 5.46 -5.28 -9.64
C PHE A 18 5.33 -6.29 -8.49
N ILE A 19 4.84 -5.87 -7.32
CA ILE A 19 4.57 -6.76 -6.19
C ILE A 19 3.64 -7.92 -6.59
N VAL A 20 2.56 -7.61 -7.33
CA VAL A 20 1.61 -8.63 -7.81
C VAL A 20 2.27 -9.61 -8.77
N GLY A 21 3.03 -9.11 -9.75
CA GLY A 21 3.72 -9.97 -10.72
C GLY A 21 4.74 -10.90 -10.05
N ALA A 22 5.52 -10.38 -9.09
CA ALA A 22 6.47 -11.17 -8.34
C ALA A 22 5.79 -12.26 -7.48
N TYR A 23 4.69 -11.91 -6.80
CA TYR A 23 3.87 -12.86 -6.04
C TYR A 23 3.32 -13.97 -6.94
N GLN A 24 2.74 -13.62 -8.10
CA GLN A 24 2.22 -14.60 -9.06
C GLN A 24 3.31 -15.51 -9.65
N SER A 25 4.55 -15.03 -9.67
CA SER A 25 5.73 -15.82 -10.08
C SER A 25 6.26 -16.73 -8.96
N GLY A 26 5.61 -16.73 -7.79
CA GLY A 26 5.96 -17.57 -6.64
C GLY A 26 6.98 -16.96 -5.67
N ALA A 27 7.30 -15.66 -5.80
CA ALA A 27 8.20 -15.00 -4.86
C ALA A 27 7.55 -14.84 -3.46
N THR A 28 8.36 -14.98 -2.41
CA THR A 28 7.90 -14.78 -1.03
C THR A 28 7.82 -13.30 -0.67
N ASP A 29 6.97 -12.94 0.29
CA ASP A 29 6.81 -11.55 0.78
C ASP A 29 8.17 -10.92 1.18
N LYS A 30 9.07 -11.71 1.79
CA LYS A 30 10.42 -11.27 2.17
C LYS A 30 11.29 -10.96 0.95
N ALA A 31 11.27 -11.81 -0.08
CA ALA A 31 12.02 -11.57 -1.31
C ALA A 31 11.51 -10.32 -2.03
N ILE A 32 10.18 -10.17 -2.11
CA ILE A 32 9.54 -9.00 -2.73
C ILE A 32 9.88 -7.72 -1.97
N SER A 33 9.76 -7.73 -0.64
CA SER A 33 10.15 -6.64 0.26
C SER A 33 11.55 -6.12 -0.03
N ASN A 34 12.53 -7.02 -0.13
CA ASN A 34 13.91 -6.69 -0.47
C ASN A 34 14.05 -6.07 -1.88
N MET A 35 13.26 -6.53 -2.86
CA MET A 35 13.29 -6.00 -4.24
C MET A 35 12.70 -4.60 -4.35
N VAL A 36 11.62 -4.30 -3.63
CA VAL A 36 10.87 -3.04 -3.79
C VAL A 36 11.21 -1.96 -2.76
N GLY A 37 11.95 -2.33 -1.71
CA GLY A 37 12.32 -1.45 -0.59
C GLY A 37 11.13 -1.06 0.30
N LEU A 38 10.14 -1.95 0.44
CA LEU A 38 8.98 -1.76 1.33
C LEU A 38 9.02 -2.80 2.45
N SER A 39 8.34 -2.54 3.56
CA SER A 39 8.22 -3.54 4.62
C SER A 39 7.45 -4.78 4.14
N SER A 40 7.75 -5.94 4.72
CA SER A 40 7.01 -7.18 4.42
C SER A 40 5.52 -7.04 4.70
N ALA A 41 5.14 -6.25 5.71
CA ALA A 41 3.73 -5.96 6.01
C ALA A 41 3.05 -5.15 4.88
N SER A 42 3.73 -4.14 4.33
CA SER A 42 3.22 -3.38 3.19
C SER A 42 3.05 -4.26 1.95
N VAL A 43 4.01 -5.14 1.67
CA VAL A 43 3.92 -6.13 0.58
C VAL A 43 2.71 -7.06 0.80
N HIS A 44 2.60 -7.63 2.00
CA HIS A 44 1.50 -8.52 2.37
C HIS A 44 0.13 -7.86 2.20
N ASN A 45 0.01 -6.58 2.57
CA ASN A 45 -1.21 -5.81 2.40
C ASN A 45 -1.59 -5.60 0.93
N VAL A 46 -0.62 -5.36 0.04
CA VAL A 46 -0.85 -5.24 -1.40
C VAL A 46 -1.33 -6.59 -1.98
N ILE A 47 -0.66 -7.68 -1.62
CA ILE A 47 -1.03 -9.03 -2.07
C ILE A 47 -2.44 -9.40 -1.58
N THR A 48 -2.74 -9.16 -0.30
CA THR A 48 -4.07 -9.43 0.27
C THR A 48 -5.16 -8.61 -0.42
N GLN A 49 -4.88 -7.34 -0.74
CA GLN A 49 -5.81 -6.51 -1.52
C GLN A 49 -6.07 -7.12 -2.89
N PHE A 50 -5.01 -7.44 -3.63
CA PHE A 50 -5.12 -8.06 -4.95
C PHE A 50 -5.91 -9.37 -4.92
N LYS A 51 -5.64 -10.26 -3.95
CA LYS A 51 -6.39 -11.50 -3.77
C LYS A 51 -7.89 -11.28 -3.54
N ARG A 52 -8.25 -10.20 -2.84
CA ARG A 52 -9.65 -9.88 -2.50
C ARG A 52 -10.39 -9.15 -3.63
N THR A 53 -9.72 -8.28 -4.38
CA THR A 53 -10.38 -7.34 -5.31
C THR A 53 -9.96 -7.50 -6.77
N GLY A 54 -8.94 -8.30 -7.06
CA GLY A 54 -8.29 -8.37 -8.37
C GLY A 54 -7.43 -7.15 -8.72
N SER A 55 -7.28 -6.17 -7.81
CA SER A 55 -6.49 -4.97 -8.03
C SER A 55 -5.59 -4.66 -6.85
N PRO A 56 -4.29 -4.35 -7.08
CA PRO A 56 -3.40 -3.93 -6.00
C PRO A 56 -3.63 -2.48 -5.58
N VAL A 57 -4.55 -1.76 -6.23
CA VAL A 57 -4.89 -0.37 -5.91
C VAL A 57 -6.19 -0.33 -5.12
N ARG A 58 -6.16 0.26 -3.92
CA ARG A 58 -7.41 0.59 -3.21
C ARG A 58 -8.10 1.73 -3.96
N LYS A 59 -9.34 1.48 -4.42
CA LYS A 59 -10.24 2.58 -4.78
C LYS A 59 -10.51 3.36 -3.50
N ARG A 60 -10.13 4.65 -3.45
CA ARG A 60 -10.59 5.57 -2.41
C ARG A 60 -12.11 5.65 -2.54
N LEU A 61 -12.84 5.05 -1.61
CA LEU A 61 -14.26 5.33 -1.46
C LEU A 61 -14.36 6.83 -1.16
N HIS A 62 -15.17 7.55 -1.94
CA HIS A 62 -15.39 8.97 -1.73
C HIS A 62 -16.06 9.15 -0.36
N LEU A 63 -15.27 9.64 0.61
CA LEU A 63 -15.61 10.30 1.88
C LEU A 63 -16.94 9.87 2.55
N ASN A 64 -16.87 9.03 3.60
CA ASN A 64 -17.00 9.59 4.95
C ASN A 64 -16.15 8.89 6.05
N GLU A 65 -15.24 7.97 5.74
CA GLU A 65 -14.59 7.18 6.80
C GLU A 65 -13.06 7.07 6.61
N LYS A 66 -12.34 7.62 7.61
CA LYS A 66 -10.90 7.47 7.92
C LYS A 66 -9.97 7.17 6.74
N ALA A 67 -9.41 8.23 6.16
CA ALA A 67 -8.36 8.14 5.16
C ALA A 67 -7.05 7.60 5.76
N THR A 68 -6.82 6.29 5.65
CA THR A 68 -5.47 5.72 5.79
C THR A 68 -4.67 6.08 4.53
N GLY A 69 -3.99 7.22 4.59
CA GLY A 69 -3.08 7.69 3.55
C GLY A 69 -1.78 6.88 3.54
N TYR A 70 -1.01 7.00 2.46
CA TYR A 70 0.39 6.60 2.44
C TYR A 70 1.24 7.85 2.27
N ASP A 71 2.40 7.91 2.93
CA ASP A 71 3.35 9.01 2.75
C ASP A 71 4.10 8.85 1.41
N ASP A 72 4.92 9.84 1.07
CA ASP A 72 5.75 9.84 -0.14
C ASP A 72 6.78 8.69 -0.17
N LEU A 73 6.96 7.99 0.95
CA LEU A 73 7.81 6.81 1.11
C LEU A 73 7.01 5.50 1.04
N GLY A 74 5.69 5.55 0.84
CA GLY A 74 4.82 4.39 0.75
C GLY A 74 4.59 3.68 2.10
N ARG A 75 4.84 4.35 3.22
CA ARG A 75 4.48 3.89 4.57
C ARG A 75 3.03 4.26 4.85
N ILE A 76 2.35 3.45 5.67
CA ILE A 76 0.98 3.76 6.11
C ILE A 76 1.06 5.01 7.00
N ILE A 77 0.38 6.08 6.62
CA ILE A 77 0.07 7.18 7.54
C ILE A 77 -1.11 6.68 8.36
N ASP A 78 -0.83 6.13 9.53
CA ASP A 78 -1.88 5.87 10.51
C ASP A 78 -2.37 7.22 11.01
N SER A 79 -3.61 7.58 10.69
CA SER A 79 -4.29 8.74 11.29
C SER A 79 -4.91 8.38 12.65
N ASP A 80 -4.45 7.33 13.32
CA ASP A 80 -4.99 6.81 14.58
C ASP A 80 -4.09 7.10 15.81
N ASP A 81 -3.05 7.93 15.66
CA ASP A 81 -2.16 8.28 16.78
C ASP A 81 -2.68 9.42 17.70
N GLU A 82 -3.97 9.77 17.61
CA GLU A 82 -4.64 10.54 18.67
C GLU A 82 -6.10 10.10 18.78
N LEU A 83 -6.41 9.33 19.81
CA LEU A 83 -7.49 9.59 20.78
C LEU A 83 -7.55 8.44 21.80
N GLY A 84 -6.58 8.47 22.71
CA GLY A 84 -6.81 7.94 24.04
C GLY A 84 -7.85 8.79 24.75
N VAL A 85 -9.14 8.49 24.56
CA VAL A 85 -10.19 8.88 25.52
C VAL A 85 -11.18 7.72 25.64
N ARG A 86 -10.94 6.90 26.67
CA ARG A 86 -11.89 5.91 27.17
C ARG A 86 -13.00 6.70 27.87
N ILE A 87 -14.10 7.00 27.18
CA ILE A 87 -15.29 7.51 27.84
C ILE A 87 -16.07 6.29 28.33
N SER A 88 -15.98 6.05 29.64
CA SER A 88 -16.79 5.08 30.36
C SER A 88 -18.27 5.39 30.18
N ILE A 89 -19.07 4.35 29.92
CA ILE A 89 -20.52 4.43 30.10
C ILE A 89 -20.88 3.27 31.04
N THR A 90 -21.15 3.63 32.30
CA THR A 90 -21.94 2.84 33.25
C THR A 90 -23.23 3.60 33.50
#